data_AF-A0A7C0TXU0-F1
#
_entry.id   AF-A0A7C0TXU0-F1
#
_cell.length_a   1.000
_cell.length_b   1.000
_cell.length_c   1.000
_cell.angle_alpha   90.00
_cell.angle_beta   90.00
_cell.angle_gamma   90.00
#
_symmetry.space_group_name_H-M   'P 1'
#
loop_
_entity.id
_entity.type
_entity.pdbx_description
1 polymer ?
#
loop_
_entity_poly.entity_id
_entity_poly.type
_entity_poly.pdbx_seq_one_letter_code
_entity_poly.pdbx_strand_id
1 'polypeptide(L)'
;LHRPWYANIPFYLKKIFFLELRSNFLTSEIWNQGSRNVRDIIAEKIPYSILLFTTSTVIALSIALPLGIFVASRAGKIIDNAVALSAIISSSLPWWWFAMIMIYVFAYQLKILRSPADLPSWSDPLDVLHFMILPVMTIVILTVGTDTYVIRNIVISTLQEDFVTTARAKGLKERDVLLKHVLRAAAPPIVTILMLSIAMSFVSGAIITEVVFNWRGLGRLYYNAIYGKDVPVILGLTYISTFIYLAVRLILDLIYGFLDPRIKAG
;
A
#
# COMPACT_ATOMS: atom_id res chain seq x y z
N LEU A 1 26.26 -23.12 -27.63
CA LEU A 1 25.37 -23.50 -26.51
C LEU A 1 26.03 -24.40 -25.44
N HIS A 2 27.35 -24.54 -25.37
CA HIS A 2 28.04 -25.48 -24.44
C HIS A 2 28.72 -24.80 -23.24
N ARG A 3 28.05 -23.89 -22.55
CA ARG A 3 28.48 -23.48 -21.19
C ARG A 3 27.52 -24.11 -20.19
N PRO A 4 28.02 -24.71 -19.09
CA PRO A 4 27.16 -25.26 -18.06
C PRO A 4 26.24 -24.15 -17.53
N TRP A 5 25.01 -24.51 -17.16
CA TRP A 5 23.95 -23.55 -16.82
C TRP A 5 24.39 -22.50 -15.78
N TYR A 6 25.22 -22.91 -14.82
CA TYR A 6 25.77 -22.03 -13.78
C TYR A 6 26.72 -20.94 -14.31
N ALA A 7 27.44 -21.20 -15.40
CA ALA A 7 28.38 -20.24 -15.99
C ALA A 7 27.66 -19.07 -16.69
N ASN A 8 26.36 -19.20 -16.96
CA ASN A 8 25.55 -18.12 -17.51
C ASN A 8 24.81 -17.31 -16.42
N ILE A 9 24.83 -17.76 -15.16
CA ILE A 9 24.14 -17.08 -14.05
C ILE A 9 24.53 -15.59 -13.97
N PRO A 10 25.82 -15.20 -14.00
CA PRO A 10 26.18 -13.78 -13.91
C PRO A 10 25.61 -12.93 -15.06
N PHE A 11 25.50 -13.50 -16.25
CA PHE A 11 24.93 -12.83 -17.43
C PHE A 11 23.41 -12.66 -17.31
N TYR A 12 22.70 -13.70 -16.84
CA TYR A 12 21.27 -13.61 -16.56
C TYR A 12 20.97 -12.64 -15.42
N LEU A 13 21.79 -12.64 -14.35
CA LEU A 13 21.68 -11.68 -13.25
C LEU A 13 21.87 -10.24 -13.76
N LYS A 14 22.85 -9.99 -14.63
CA LYS A 14 23.03 -8.67 -15.25
C LYS A 14 21.79 -8.24 -16.04
N LYS A 15 21.21 -9.13 -16.84
CA LYS A 15 19.99 -8.83 -17.61
C LYS A 15 18.78 -8.54 -16.73
N ILE A 16 18.62 -9.28 -15.63
CA ILE A 16 17.56 -9.03 -14.64
C ILE A 16 17.79 -7.67 -13.98
N PHE A 17 19.02 -7.40 -13.54
CA PHE A 17 19.39 -6.17 -12.85
C PHE A 17 19.10 -4.91 -13.67
N PHE A 18 19.39 -4.94 -14.97
CA PHE A 18 19.12 -3.84 -15.90
C PHE A 18 17.75 -3.93 -16.62
N LEU A 19 16.93 -4.94 -16.29
CA LEU A 19 15.65 -5.23 -16.96
C LEU A 19 15.77 -5.34 -18.49
N GLU A 20 16.92 -5.78 -19.00
CA GLU A 20 17.22 -6.02 -20.42
C GLU A 20 16.64 -7.37 -20.90
N LEU A 21 15.46 -7.70 -20.39
CA LEU A 21 14.69 -8.88 -20.75
C LEU A 21 13.69 -8.48 -21.84
N ARG A 22 13.37 -9.43 -22.71
CA ARG A 22 12.34 -9.27 -23.73
C ARG A 22 11.15 -10.17 -23.40
N SER A 23 9.97 -9.57 -23.39
CA SER A 23 8.70 -10.25 -23.29
C SER A 23 8.42 -11.02 -24.57
N ASN A 24 7.81 -12.19 -24.42
CA ASN A 24 7.43 -13.05 -25.53
C ASN A 24 6.04 -12.69 -26.07
N PHE A 25 5.15 -12.17 -25.21
CA PHE A 25 3.74 -11.97 -25.54
C PHE A 25 3.22 -10.56 -25.24
N LEU A 26 3.76 -9.90 -24.20
CA LEU A 26 3.31 -8.60 -23.74
C LEU A 26 4.07 -7.48 -24.46
N THR A 27 3.38 -6.37 -24.71
CA THR A 27 3.95 -5.17 -25.31
C THR A 27 3.51 -3.95 -24.51
N SER A 28 4.40 -2.96 -24.40
CA SER A 28 4.08 -1.65 -23.84
C SER A 28 3.17 -0.90 -24.79
N GLU A 29 2.13 -0.28 -24.26
CA GLU A 29 1.12 0.46 -25.03
C GLU A 29 1.54 1.93 -25.28
N ILE A 30 2.62 2.40 -24.63
CA ILE A 30 3.12 3.79 -24.76
C ILE A 30 3.80 4.02 -26.12
N TRP A 31 4.45 3.00 -26.68
CA TRP A 31 5.20 3.13 -27.93
C TRP A 31 4.31 2.78 -29.11
N ASN A 32 4.25 3.64 -30.14
CA ASN A 32 3.41 3.46 -31.34
C ASN A 32 3.61 2.13 -32.10
N GLN A 33 4.67 1.37 -31.81
CA GLN A 33 4.94 0.03 -32.37
C GLN A 33 4.92 -1.11 -31.34
N GLY A 34 4.61 -0.82 -30.07
CA GLY A 34 4.66 -1.77 -28.97
C GLY A 34 6.08 -2.17 -28.57
N SER A 35 6.55 -1.80 -27.38
CA SER A 35 7.87 -2.28 -26.90
C SER A 35 7.73 -3.62 -26.19
N ARG A 36 8.52 -4.62 -26.62
CA ARG A 36 8.66 -5.91 -25.91
C ARG A 36 9.70 -5.87 -24.79
N ASN A 37 10.38 -4.74 -24.58
CA ASN A 37 11.37 -4.68 -23.50
C ASN A 37 10.63 -4.67 -22.17
N VAL A 38 11.04 -5.56 -21.26
CA VAL A 38 10.44 -5.71 -19.94
C VAL A 38 10.55 -4.41 -19.15
N ARG A 39 11.67 -3.69 -19.26
CA ARG A 39 11.84 -2.36 -18.67
C ARG A 39 10.72 -1.40 -19.06
N ASP A 40 10.39 -1.29 -20.35
CA ASP A 40 9.39 -0.34 -20.84
C ASP A 40 7.98 -0.73 -20.38
N ILE A 41 7.69 -2.04 -20.43
CA ILE A 41 6.42 -2.62 -19.98
C ILE A 41 6.21 -2.37 -18.48
N ILE A 42 7.24 -2.58 -17.66
CA ILE A 42 7.14 -2.36 -16.20
C ILE A 42 7.07 -0.86 -15.89
N ALA A 43 7.94 -0.05 -16.49
CA ALA A 43 8.00 1.39 -16.23
C ALA A 43 6.68 2.10 -16.54
N GLU A 44 5.95 1.63 -17.54
CA GLU A 44 4.59 2.10 -17.86
C GLU A 44 3.59 1.87 -16.72
N LYS A 45 3.70 0.75 -16.00
CA LYS A 45 2.69 0.34 -15.00
C LYS A 45 3.00 0.84 -13.58
N ILE A 46 4.28 1.10 -13.26
CA ILE A 46 4.72 1.59 -11.94
C ILE A 46 3.90 2.81 -11.46
N PRO A 47 3.73 3.90 -12.25
CA PRO A 47 3.05 5.11 -11.79
C PRO A 47 1.59 4.85 -11.40
N TYR A 48 0.89 3.96 -12.11
CA TYR A 48 -0.50 3.64 -11.83
C TYR A 48 -0.68 2.85 -10.53
N SER A 49 0.23 1.91 -10.23
CA SER A 49 0.21 1.22 -8.93
C SER A 49 0.54 2.18 -7.79
N ILE A 50 1.54 3.07 -7.97
CA ILE A 50 1.87 4.11 -6.98
C ILE A 50 0.67 5.00 -6.72
N LEU A 51 0.03 5.49 -7.78
CA LEU A 51 -1.12 6.39 -7.68
C LEU A 51 -2.26 5.75 -6.87
N LEU A 52 -2.64 4.52 -7.22
CA LEU A 52 -3.74 3.83 -6.55
C LEU A 52 -3.44 3.61 -5.06
N PHE A 53 -2.34 2.90 -4.75
CA PHE A 53 -2.06 2.50 -3.37
C PHE A 53 -1.69 3.68 -2.47
N THR A 54 -0.89 4.62 -2.97
CA THR A 54 -0.51 5.79 -2.17
C THR A 54 -1.74 6.64 -1.86
N THR A 55 -2.62 6.87 -2.84
CA THR A 55 -3.85 7.64 -2.62
C THR A 55 -4.75 6.96 -1.61
N SER A 56 -4.97 5.64 -1.74
CA SER A 56 -5.78 4.88 -0.79
C SER A 56 -5.20 4.89 0.62
N THR A 57 -3.89 4.66 0.78
CA THR A 57 -3.24 4.67 2.08
C THR A 57 -3.29 6.05 2.73
N VAL A 58 -3.02 7.14 1.97
CA VAL A 58 -3.10 8.50 2.51
C VAL A 58 -4.52 8.82 3.00
N ILE A 59 -5.55 8.47 2.23
CA ILE A 59 -6.95 8.69 2.63
C ILE A 59 -7.30 7.85 3.86
N ALA A 60 -6.96 6.56 3.84
CA ALA A 60 -7.24 5.65 4.95
C ALA A 60 -6.62 6.17 6.26
N LEU A 61 -5.38 6.64 6.22
CA LEU A 61 -4.68 7.15 7.39
C LEU A 61 -5.17 8.52 7.85
N SER A 62 -5.55 9.38 6.91
CA SER A 62 -6.16 10.67 7.23
C SER A 62 -7.45 10.49 8.05
N ILE A 63 -8.11 9.34 7.90
CA ILE A 63 -9.30 8.95 8.67
C ILE A 63 -8.90 8.17 9.93
N ALA A 64 -8.06 7.15 9.78
CA ALA A 64 -7.72 6.21 10.85
C ALA A 64 -6.89 6.84 11.97
N LEU A 65 -6.00 7.79 11.65
CA LEU A 65 -5.16 8.47 12.64
C LEU A 65 -5.99 9.32 13.62
N PRO A 66 -6.83 10.28 13.19
CA PRO A 66 -7.67 11.03 14.13
C PRO A 66 -8.66 10.14 14.88
N LEU A 67 -9.26 9.13 14.20
CA LEU A 67 -10.17 8.19 14.86
C LEU A 67 -9.45 7.35 15.93
N GLY A 68 -8.27 6.82 15.62
CA GLY A 68 -7.50 5.97 16.53
C GLY A 68 -7.06 6.73 17.78
N ILE A 69 -6.62 7.97 17.62
CA ILE A 69 -6.27 8.87 18.73
C ILE A 69 -7.50 9.20 19.57
N PHE A 70 -8.62 9.51 18.92
CA PHE A 70 -9.87 9.82 19.61
C PHE A 70 -10.37 8.63 20.43
N VAL A 71 -10.33 7.43 19.88
CA VAL A 71 -10.77 6.20 20.55
C VAL A 71 -9.82 5.84 21.70
N ALA A 72 -8.51 6.01 21.52
CA ALA A 72 -7.52 5.78 22.56
C ALA A 72 -7.75 6.67 23.80
N SER A 73 -8.14 7.93 23.60
CA SER A 73 -8.50 8.84 24.72
C SER A 73 -9.76 8.43 25.49
N ARG A 74 -10.54 7.48 24.94
CA ARG A 74 -11.80 6.97 25.48
C ARG A 74 -11.78 5.45 25.67
N ALA A 75 -10.60 4.88 25.89
CA ALA A 75 -10.41 3.45 26.09
C ALA A 75 -11.38 2.89 27.15
N GLY A 76 -11.95 1.72 26.90
CA GLY A 76 -12.93 1.04 27.76
C GLY A 76 -14.38 1.49 27.59
N LYS A 77 -14.69 2.43 26.69
CA LYS A 77 -16.07 2.86 26.39
C LYS A 77 -16.66 2.10 25.20
N ILE A 78 -17.97 2.22 24.95
CA ILE A 78 -18.66 1.53 23.83
C ILE A 78 -18.00 1.81 22.46
N ILE A 79 -17.50 3.03 22.25
CA ILE A 79 -16.79 3.43 21.01
C ILE A 79 -15.56 2.54 20.76
N ASP A 80 -14.90 2.11 21.83
CA ASP A 80 -13.77 1.21 21.79
C ASP A 80 -14.13 -0.16 21.21
N ASN A 81 -15.20 -0.75 21.75
CA ASN A 81 -15.74 -2.02 21.30
C ASN A 81 -16.22 -1.93 19.83
N ALA A 82 -16.79 -0.80 19.42
CA ALA A 82 -17.21 -0.57 18.04
C ALA A 82 -16.01 -0.57 17.07
N VAL A 83 -14.89 0.07 17.44
CA VAL A 83 -13.66 0.06 16.63
C VAL A 83 -13.05 -1.33 16.57
N ALA A 84 -12.96 -2.03 17.70
CA ALA A 84 -12.48 -3.41 17.72
C ALA A 84 -13.34 -4.32 16.83
N LEU A 85 -14.67 -4.20 16.92
CA LEU A 85 -15.58 -4.95 16.06
C LEU A 85 -15.41 -4.59 14.58
N SER A 86 -15.25 -3.30 14.25
CA SER A 86 -15.00 -2.87 12.87
C SER A 86 -13.71 -3.47 12.32
N ALA A 87 -12.63 -3.52 13.11
CA ALA A 87 -11.38 -4.13 12.72
C ALA A 87 -11.52 -5.64 12.51
N ILE A 88 -12.26 -6.33 13.38
CA ILE A 88 -12.56 -7.77 13.22
C ILE A 88 -13.33 -8.02 11.92
N ILE A 89 -14.39 -7.25 11.65
CA ILE A 89 -15.17 -7.40 10.42
C ILE A 89 -14.28 -7.16 9.20
N SER A 90 -13.59 -6.02 9.16
CA SER A 90 -12.72 -5.64 8.05
C SER A 90 -11.60 -6.64 7.77
N SER A 91 -10.98 -7.20 8.82
CA SER A 91 -9.92 -8.21 8.68
C SER A 91 -10.41 -9.62 8.37
N SER A 92 -11.68 -9.94 8.67
CA SER A 92 -12.26 -11.25 8.41
C SER A 92 -12.77 -11.43 6.98
N LEU A 93 -13.07 -10.32 6.27
CA LEU A 93 -13.58 -10.38 4.91
C LEU A 93 -12.44 -10.63 3.92
N PRO A 94 -12.54 -11.64 3.03
CA PRO A 94 -11.58 -11.77 1.93
C PRO A 94 -11.62 -10.52 1.06
N TRP A 95 -10.46 -9.90 0.86
CA TRP A 95 -10.30 -8.67 0.11
C TRP A 95 -11.01 -8.66 -1.25
N TRP A 96 -10.73 -9.68 -2.07
CA TRP A 96 -11.27 -9.81 -3.42
C TRP A 96 -12.79 -10.00 -3.42
N TRP A 97 -13.32 -10.68 -2.39
CA TRP A 97 -14.75 -10.90 -2.25
C TRP A 97 -15.48 -9.59 -1.94
N PHE A 98 -14.95 -8.80 -1.00
CA PHE A 98 -15.52 -7.50 -0.70
C PHE A 98 -15.42 -6.55 -1.89
N ALA A 99 -14.30 -6.56 -2.62
CA ALA A 99 -14.15 -5.79 -3.86
C ALA A 99 -15.22 -6.16 -4.91
N MET A 100 -15.53 -7.45 -5.10
CA MET A 100 -16.61 -7.87 -6.00
C MET A 100 -17.97 -7.35 -5.55
N ILE A 101 -18.25 -7.30 -4.24
CA ILE A 101 -19.50 -6.70 -3.72
C ILE A 101 -19.53 -5.19 -3.98
N MET A 102 -18.43 -4.48 -3.74
CA MET A 102 -18.36 -3.04 -4.03
C MET A 102 -18.63 -2.75 -5.51
N ILE A 103 -18.05 -3.55 -6.41
CA ILE A 103 -18.34 -3.47 -7.84
C ILE A 103 -19.83 -3.73 -8.12
N TYR A 104 -20.37 -4.83 -7.61
CA TYR A 104 -21.78 -5.20 -7.83
C TYR A 104 -22.75 -4.12 -7.34
N VAL A 105 -22.53 -3.59 -6.13
CA VAL A 105 -23.41 -2.58 -5.53
C VAL A 105 -23.27 -1.23 -6.23
N PHE A 106 -22.05 -0.69 -6.35
CA PHE A 106 -21.88 0.69 -6.79
C PHE A 106 -21.84 0.87 -8.31
N ALA A 107 -21.32 -0.12 -9.04
CA ALA A 107 -21.21 -0.03 -10.49
C ALA A 107 -22.42 -0.64 -11.20
N TYR A 108 -22.96 -1.77 -10.73
CA TYR A 108 -24.05 -2.45 -11.43
C TYR A 108 -25.44 -2.13 -10.90
N GLN A 109 -25.64 -2.16 -9.58
CA GLN A 109 -26.95 -1.92 -8.97
C GLN A 109 -27.28 -0.42 -8.89
N LEU A 110 -26.43 0.35 -8.23
CA LEU A 110 -26.63 1.79 -8.05
C LEU A 110 -26.22 2.60 -9.29
N LYS A 111 -25.28 2.09 -10.11
CA LYS A 111 -24.74 2.76 -11.30
C LYS A 111 -24.21 4.17 -11.04
N ILE A 112 -23.70 4.41 -9.83
CA ILE A 112 -23.14 5.70 -9.42
C ILE A 112 -21.66 5.79 -9.78
N LEU A 113 -20.94 4.66 -9.67
CA LEU A 113 -19.51 4.57 -9.96
C LEU A 113 -19.29 3.74 -11.22
N ARG A 114 -18.13 3.95 -11.87
CA ARG A 114 -17.78 3.22 -13.09
C ARG A 114 -17.53 1.75 -12.83
N SER A 115 -17.92 0.91 -13.78
CA SER A 115 -17.59 -0.52 -13.75
C SER A 115 -16.13 -0.74 -14.17
N PRO A 116 -15.46 -1.79 -13.68
CA PRO A 116 -14.18 -2.23 -14.23
C PRO A 116 -14.18 -2.49 -15.75
N ALA A 117 -15.36 -2.67 -16.37
CA ALA A 117 -15.50 -2.77 -17.83
C ALA A 117 -15.35 -1.43 -18.56
N ASP A 118 -15.63 -0.31 -17.89
CA ASP A 118 -15.64 1.04 -18.46
C ASP A 118 -14.24 1.67 -18.33
N LEU A 119 -13.28 1.12 -19.08
CA LEU A 119 -11.87 1.53 -19.01
C LEU A 119 -11.71 3.04 -19.26
N PRO A 120 -10.92 3.75 -18.43
CA PRO A 120 -10.69 5.17 -18.61
C PRO A 120 -9.76 5.43 -19.79
N SER A 121 -9.85 6.63 -20.34
CA SER A 121 -8.79 7.19 -21.16
C SER A 121 -7.57 7.46 -20.29
N TRP A 122 -6.56 6.61 -20.39
CA TRP A 122 -5.34 6.73 -19.58
C TRP A 122 -4.50 7.97 -19.89
N SER A 123 -4.83 8.72 -20.95
CA SER A 123 -4.25 10.02 -21.27
C SER A 123 -4.95 11.18 -20.57
N ASP A 124 -6.18 11.00 -20.08
CA ASP A 124 -6.94 12.02 -19.36
C ASP A 124 -6.84 11.77 -17.84
N PRO A 125 -6.13 12.64 -17.09
CA PRO A 125 -5.99 12.47 -15.65
C PRO A 125 -7.33 12.50 -14.90
N LEU A 126 -8.29 13.31 -15.37
CA LEU A 126 -9.58 13.44 -14.71
C LEU A 126 -10.38 12.14 -14.85
N ASP A 127 -10.30 11.51 -16.01
CA ASP A 127 -10.98 10.25 -16.29
C ASP A 127 -10.41 9.10 -15.44
N VAL A 128 -9.09 9.06 -15.30
CA VAL A 128 -8.39 8.10 -14.42
C VAL A 128 -8.80 8.30 -12.96
N LEU A 129 -8.90 9.56 -12.48
CA LEU A 129 -9.32 9.85 -11.11
C LEU A 129 -10.74 9.36 -10.83
N HIS A 130 -11.69 9.58 -11.75
CA HIS A 130 -13.07 9.09 -11.60
C HIS A 130 -13.13 7.56 -11.57
N PHE A 131 -12.36 6.89 -12.43
CA PHE A 131 -12.26 5.42 -12.44
C PHE A 131 -11.63 4.88 -11.15
N MET A 132 -10.71 5.64 -10.53
CA MET A 132 -10.01 5.27 -9.31
C MET A 132 -10.87 5.33 -8.04
N ILE A 133 -12.00 6.04 -8.05
CA ILE A 133 -12.86 6.25 -6.87
C ILE A 133 -13.30 4.92 -6.24
N LEU A 134 -13.83 4.00 -7.04
CA LEU A 134 -14.35 2.72 -6.55
C LEU A 134 -13.24 1.83 -5.94
N PRO A 135 -12.11 1.60 -6.62
CA PRO A 135 -10.94 0.92 -6.03
C PRO A 135 -10.49 1.57 -4.72
N VAL A 136 -10.32 2.90 -4.70
CA VAL A 136 -9.85 3.63 -3.52
C VAL A 136 -10.82 3.51 -2.35
N MET A 137 -12.11 3.71 -2.61
CA MET A 137 -13.16 3.57 -1.60
C MET A 137 -13.16 2.17 -0.99
N THR A 138 -13.04 1.15 -1.83
CA THR A 138 -12.97 -0.26 -1.39
C THR A 138 -11.77 -0.48 -0.47
N ILE A 139 -10.59 0.00 -0.88
CA ILE A 139 -9.36 -0.13 -0.08
C ILE A 139 -9.52 0.57 1.28
N VAL A 140 -10.00 1.81 1.26
CA VAL A 140 -10.17 2.62 2.47
C VAL A 140 -11.14 1.97 3.45
N ILE A 141 -12.30 1.48 2.99
CA ILE A 141 -13.29 0.85 3.88
C ILE A 141 -12.70 -0.41 4.56
N LEU A 142 -11.91 -1.19 3.83
CA LEU A 142 -11.31 -2.41 4.37
C LEU A 142 -10.14 -2.12 5.33
N THR A 143 -9.33 -1.08 5.10
CA THR A 143 -8.14 -0.86 5.94
C THR A 143 -8.41 0.06 7.14
N VAL A 144 -9.31 1.03 7.02
CA VAL A 144 -9.54 2.05 8.07
C VAL A 144 -9.86 1.44 9.43
N GLY A 145 -10.68 0.39 9.50
CA GLY A 145 -11.03 -0.26 10.78
C GLY A 145 -9.80 -0.85 11.48
N THR A 146 -9.02 -1.63 10.73
CA THR A 146 -7.78 -2.26 11.22
C THR A 146 -6.73 -1.21 11.58
N ASP A 147 -6.51 -0.22 10.72
CA ASP A 147 -5.53 0.84 10.95
C ASP A 147 -5.90 1.66 12.19
N THR A 148 -7.18 2.01 12.36
CA THR A 148 -7.69 2.72 13.54
C THR A 148 -7.43 1.93 14.81
N TYR A 149 -7.71 0.62 14.78
CA TYR A 149 -7.50 -0.26 15.93
C TYR A 149 -6.01 -0.39 16.30
N VAL A 150 -5.12 -0.51 15.31
CA VAL A 150 -3.68 -0.59 15.56
C VAL A 150 -3.14 0.74 16.11
N ILE A 151 -3.49 1.87 15.49
CA ILE A 151 -3.09 3.21 15.97
C ILE A 151 -3.57 3.42 17.40
N ARG A 152 -4.82 3.05 17.70
CA ARG A 152 -5.38 3.11 19.05
C ARG A 152 -4.53 2.30 20.04
N ASN A 153 -4.16 1.06 19.71
CA ASN A 153 -3.35 0.22 20.60
C ASN A 153 -1.97 0.82 20.88
N ILE A 154 -1.31 1.36 19.85
CA ILE A 154 -0.04 2.07 20.00
C ILE A 154 -0.22 3.25 20.96
N VAL A 155 -1.21 4.12 20.72
CA VAL A 155 -1.45 5.31 21.55
C VAL A 155 -1.76 4.93 23.01
N ILE A 156 -2.56 3.89 23.24
CA ILE A 156 -2.85 3.42 24.61
C ILE A 156 -1.60 2.88 25.30
N SER A 157 -0.78 2.10 24.60
CA SER A 157 0.47 1.59 25.17
C SER A 157 1.43 2.74 25.54
N THR A 158 1.54 3.76 24.68
CA THR A 158 2.38 4.93 24.93
C THR A 158 1.83 5.80 26.07
N LEU A 159 0.50 5.87 26.26
CA LEU A 159 -0.13 6.59 27.38
C LEU A 159 0.21 5.99 28.75
N GLN A 160 0.67 4.74 28.81
CA GLN A 160 1.07 4.04 30.03
C GLN A 160 2.55 4.23 30.39
N GLU A 161 3.33 4.95 29.57
CA GLU A 161 4.76 5.16 29.83
C GLU A 161 5.02 6.23 30.91
N ASP A 162 6.12 6.07 31.67
CA ASP A 162 6.48 6.93 32.81
C ASP A 162 6.65 8.42 32.45
N PHE A 163 7.09 8.72 31.23
CA PHE A 163 7.25 10.11 30.78
C PHE A 163 5.89 10.82 30.68
N VAL A 164 4.80 10.08 30.42
CA VAL A 164 3.43 10.61 30.37
C VAL A 164 2.94 10.95 31.77
N THR A 165 3.19 10.06 32.74
CA THR A 165 2.89 10.31 34.16
C THR A 165 3.64 11.54 34.66
N THR A 166 4.92 11.65 34.30
CA THR A 166 5.75 12.82 34.63
C THR A 166 5.22 14.11 33.99
N ALA A 167 4.79 14.05 32.72
CA ALA A 167 4.20 15.19 32.02
C ALA A 167 2.87 15.65 32.67
N ARG A 168 2.02 14.71 33.10
CA ARG A 168 0.79 15.00 33.85
C ARG A 168 1.07 15.59 35.24
N ALA A 169 2.07 15.07 35.94
CA ALA A 169 2.50 15.59 37.25
C ALA A 169 3.00 17.06 37.16
N LYS A 170 3.56 17.46 36.02
CA LYS A 170 3.92 18.86 35.72
C LYS A 170 2.73 19.79 35.46
N GLY A 171 1.48 19.28 35.48
CA GLY A 171 0.26 20.06 35.27
C GLY A 171 -0.03 20.39 33.80
N LEU A 172 0.57 19.67 32.85
CA LEU A 172 0.29 19.86 31.42
C LEU A 172 -1.16 19.45 31.10
N LYS A 173 -1.81 20.21 30.20
CA LYS A 173 -3.16 19.89 29.72
C LYS A 173 -3.14 18.56 28.97
N GLU A 174 -4.18 17.74 29.12
CA GLU A 174 -4.28 16.42 28.46
C GLU A 174 -4.10 16.48 26.93
N ARG A 175 -4.57 17.58 26.31
CA ARG A 175 -4.35 17.85 24.88
C ARG A 175 -2.87 18.02 24.51
N ASP A 176 -2.09 18.71 25.34
CA ASP A 176 -0.65 18.91 25.10
C ASP A 176 0.15 17.62 25.38
N VAL A 177 -0.28 16.83 26.37
CA VAL A 177 0.29 15.50 26.64
C VAL A 177 0.08 14.60 25.43
N LEU A 178 -1.16 14.51 24.92
CA LEU A 178 -1.48 13.71 23.73
C LEU A 178 -0.72 14.19 22.49
N LEU A 179 -0.90 15.45 22.08
CA LEU A 179 -0.40 15.92 20.78
C LEU A 179 1.12 16.07 20.72
N LYS A 180 1.78 16.50 21.80
CA LYS A 180 3.22 16.81 21.76
C LYS A 180 4.11 15.68 22.28
N HIS A 181 3.62 14.89 23.24
CA HIS A 181 4.43 13.87 23.90
C HIS A 181 4.08 12.48 23.37
N VAL A 182 2.80 12.09 23.47
CA VAL A 182 2.35 10.74 23.09
C VAL A 182 2.44 10.53 21.58
N LEU A 183 1.90 11.44 20.75
CA LEU A 183 1.97 11.28 19.29
C LEU A 183 3.40 11.28 18.76
N ARG A 184 4.30 12.03 19.39
CA ARG A 184 5.71 12.04 19.00
C ARG A 184 6.38 10.70 19.30
N ALA A 185 6.08 10.09 20.44
CA ALA A 185 6.59 8.77 20.80
C ALA A 185 5.93 7.63 20.02
N ALA A 186 4.65 7.78 19.64
CA ALA A 186 3.90 6.83 18.82
C ALA A 186 4.16 6.97 17.31
N ALA A 187 4.77 8.07 16.85
CA ALA A 187 4.99 8.33 15.43
C ALA A 187 5.85 7.26 14.73
N PRO A 188 6.99 6.79 15.30
CA PRO A 188 7.81 5.77 14.63
C PRO A 188 7.03 4.50 14.24
N PRO A 189 6.33 3.78 15.16
CA PRO A 189 5.59 2.57 14.78
C PRO A 189 4.41 2.86 13.83
N ILE A 190 3.77 4.04 13.94
CA ILE A 190 2.73 4.44 12.98
C ILE A 190 3.35 4.57 11.59
N VAL A 191 4.46 5.29 11.45
CA VAL A 191 5.18 5.48 10.17
C VAL A 191 5.64 4.14 9.59
N THR A 192 6.10 3.21 10.42
CA THR A 192 6.41 1.83 10.02
C THR A 192 5.26 1.18 9.28
N ILE A 193 4.08 1.23 9.88
CA ILE A 193 2.88 0.61 9.32
C ILE A 193 2.54 1.27 7.98
N LEU A 194 2.62 2.60 7.87
CA LEU A 194 2.32 3.31 6.62
C LEU A 194 3.25 2.86 5.49
N MET A 195 4.56 2.90 5.75
CA MET A 195 5.58 2.58 4.76
C MET A 195 5.53 1.11 4.35
N LEU A 196 5.35 0.21 5.32
CA LEU A 196 5.21 -1.22 5.02
C LEU A 196 3.90 -1.53 4.31
N SER A 197 2.79 -0.87 4.63
CA SER A 197 1.54 -1.02 3.90
C SER A 197 1.72 -0.63 2.42
N ILE A 198 2.32 0.53 2.16
CA ILE A 198 2.62 0.96 0.78
C ILE A 198 3.51 -0.08 0.09
N ALA A 199 4.60 -0.52 0.72
CA ALA A 199 5.52 -1.50 0.13
C ALA A 199 4.84 -2.86 -0.14
N MET A 200 4.09 -3.39 0.82
CA MET A 200 3.39 -4.67 0.72
C MET A 200 2.25 -4.62 -0.31
N SER A 201 1.64 -3.45 -0.51
CA SER A 201 0.68 -3.25 -1.58
C SER A 201 1.31 -3.50 -2.96
N PHE A 202 2.58 -3.19 -3.21
CA PHE A 202 3.25 -3.53 -4.49
C PHE A 202 3.53 -5.02 -4.68
N VAL A 203 3.66 -5.78 -3.59
CA VAL A 203 4.11 -7.18 -3.63
C VAL A 203 2.93 -8.16 -3.61
N SER A 204 1.97 -7.97 -2.71
CA SER A 204 0.90 -8.94 -2.43
C SER A 204 -0.50 -8.42 -2.80
N GLY A 205 -0.78 -7.14 -2.50
CA GLY A 205 -2.09 -6.53 -2.71
C GLY A 205 -2.35 -6.04 -4.14
N ALA A 206 -1.31 -5.68 -4.89
CA ALA A 206 -1.38 -5.18 -6.25
C ALA A 206 -2.05 -6.17 -7.19
N ILE A 207 -1.67 -7.45 -7.12
CA ILE A 207 -2.12 -8.45 -8.09
C ILE A 207 -3.64 -8.60 -8.02
N ILE A 208 -4.17 -8.91 -6.85
CA ILE A 208 -5.59 -9.21 -6.70
C ILE A 208 -6.44 -7.95 -6.92
N THR A 209 -6.06 -6.82 -6.30
CA THR A 209 -6.83 -5.58 -6.39
C THR A 209 -6.90 -5.07 -7.83
N GLU A 210 -5.77 -5.01 -8.52
CA GLU A 210 -5.72 -4.45 -9.86
C GLU A 210 -6.37 -5.38 -10.89
N VAL A 211 -6.35 -6.70 -10.67
CA VAL A 211 -7.09 -7.65 -11.51
C VAL A 211 -8.60 -7.47 -11.33
N VAL A 212 -9.09 -7.41 -10.09
CA VAL A 212 -10.53 -7.29 -9.80
C VAL A 212 -11.10 -5.96 -10.33
N PHE A 213 -10.36 -4.87 -10.16
CA PHE A 213 -10.79 -3.54 -10.64
C PHE A 213 -10.35 -3.22 -12.07
N ASN A 214 -9.72 -4.16 -12.77
CA ASN A 214 -9.21 -3.96 -14.12
C ASN A 214 -8.21 -2.79 -14.24
N TRP A 215 -7.52 -2.45 -13.14
CA TRP A 215 -6.59 -1.34 -13.05
C TRP A 215 -5.28 -1.64 -13.79
N ARG A 216 -4.74 -0.65 -14.51
CA ARG A 216 -3.54 -0.82 -15.35
C ARG A 216 -2.24 -0.69 -14.56
N GLY A 217 -2.08 -1.52 -13.54
CA GLY A 217 -0.88 -1.54 -12.69
C GLY A 217 0.00 -2.79 -12.85
N LEU A 218 1.02 -2.86 -12.00
CA LEU A 218 2.02 -3.92 -11.96
C LEU A 218 1.45 -5.28 -11.59
N GLY A 219 0.48 -5.31 -10.69
CA GLY A 219 -0.16 -6.53 -10.22
C GLY A 219 -0.98 -7.20 -11.32
N ARG A 220 -1.74 -6.42 -12.07
CA ARG A 220 -2.44 -6.94 -13.26
C ARG A 220 -1.47 -7.42 -14.33
N LEU A 221 -0.37 -6.71 -14.54
CA LEU A 221 0.70 -7.15 -15.44
C LEU A 221 1.32 -8.48 -14.97
N TYR A 222 1.52 -8.65 -13.67
CA TYR A 222 1.99 -9.89 -13.06
C TYR A 222 1.05 -11.05 -13.34
N TYR A 223 -0.25 -10.84 -13.12
CA TYR A 223 -1.29 -11.85 -13.40
C TYR A 223 -1.27 -12.28 -14.87
N ASN A 224 -1.24 -11.31 -15.79
CA ASN A 224 -1.19 -11.59 -17.22
C ASN A 224 0.09 -12.33 -17.63
N ALA A 225 1.24 -11.98 -17.03
CA ALA A 225 2.51 -12.65 -17.29
C ALA A 225 2.51 -14.10 -16.79
N ILE A 226 1.92 -14.38 -15.62
CA ILE A 226 1.76 -15.74 -15.10
C ILE A 226 0.86 -16.56 -16.04
N TYR A 227 -0.30 -16.01 -16.41
CA TYR A 227 -1.25 -16.71 -17.27
C TYR A 227 -0.70 -16.96 -18.68
N GLY A 228 -0.02 -15.97 -19.24
CA GLY A 228 0.70 -16.06 -20.52
C GLY A 228 2.03 -16.80 -20.46
N LYS A 229 2.43 -17.30 -19.27
CA LYS A 229 3.72 -17.98 -19.02
C LYS A 229 4.94 -17.19 -19.52
N ASP A 230 4.90 -15.87 -19.43
CA ASP A 230 5.97 -14.97 -19.85
C ASP A 230 7.02 -14.82 -18.75
N VAL A 231 7.89 -15.83 -18.64
CA VAL A 231 8.95 -15.92 -17.61
C VAL A 231 9.84 -14.66 -17.56
N PRO A 232 10.29 -14.07 -18.69
CA PRO A 232 11.04 -12.81 -18.67
C PRO A 232 10.34 -11.67 -17.92
N VAL A 233 9.03 -11.49 -18.13
CA VAL A 233 8.26 -10.44 -17.45
C VAL A 233 8.09 -10.77 -15.97
N ILE A 234 7.81 -12.04 -15.62
CA ILE A 234 7.68 -12.48 -14.23
C ILE A 234 8.97 -12.18 -13.45
N LEU A 235 10.13 -12.56 -14.00
CA LEU A 235 11.44 -12.30 -13.35
C LEU A 235 11.70 -10.80 -13.17
N GLY A 236 11.41 -9.99 -14.19
CA GLY A 236 11.54 -8.53 -14.09
C GLY A 236 10.64 -7.92 -13.03
N LEU A 237 9.40 -8.40 -12.94
CA LEU A 237 8.43 -7.95 -11.94
C LEU A 237 8.84 -8.38 -10.52
N THR A 238 9.25 -9.63 -10.33
CA THR A 238 9.76 -10.09 -9.02
C THR A 238 10.93 -9.22 -8.57
N TYR A 239 11.90 -8.98 -9.46
CA TYR A 239 13.06 -8.15 -9.17
C TYR A 239 12.66 -6.72 -8.78
N ILE A 240 11.79 -6.07 -9.57
CA ILE A 240 11.34 -4.70 -9.27
C ILE A 240 10.53 -4.63 -7.98
N SER A 241 9.64 -5.58 -7.72
CA SER A 241 8.87 -5.62 -6.47
C SER A 241 9.79 -5.79 -5.26
N THR A 242 10.80 -6.65 -5.34
CA THR A 242 11.82 -6.78 -4.28
C THR A 242 12.64 -5.50 -4.13
N PHE A 243 13.06 -4.88 -5.25
CA PHE A 243 13.82 -3.63 -5.22
C PHE A 243 13.01 -2.49 -4.57
N ILE A 244 11.73 -2.32 -4.94
CA ILE A 244 10.84 -1.32 -4.33
C ILE A 244 10.67 -1.59 -2.83
N TYR A 245 10.46 -2.84 -2.44
CA TYR A 245 10.37 -3.22 -1.02
C TYR A 245 11.63 -2.83 -0.24
N LEU A 246 12.82 -3.15 -0.77
CA LEU A 246 14.09 -2.79 -0.15
C LEU A 246 14.30 -1.27 -0.13
N ALA A 247 13.92 -0.55 -1.18
CA ALA A 247 14.03 0.90 -1.24
C ALA A 247 13.13 1.58 -0.19
N VAL A 248 11.87 1.14 -0.05
CA VAL A 248 10.96 1.64 0.98
C VAL A 248 11.49 1.30 2.37
N ARG A 249 12.05 0.11 2.56
CA ARG A 249 12.66 -0.28 3.84
C ARG A 249 13.85 0.60 4.20
N LEU A 250 14.72 0.90 3.24
CA LEU A 250 15.84 1.80 3.44
C LEU A 250 15.38 3.22 3.78
N ILE A 251 14.34 3.73 3.09
CA ILE A 251 13.72 5.02 3.39
C ILE A 251 13.18 5.04 4.82
N LEU A 252 12.54 3.96 5.25
CA LEU A 252 12.04 3.81 6.62
C LEU A 252 13.16 3.88 7.65
N ASP A 253 14.27 3.17 7.42
CA ASP A 253 15.42 3.17 8.33
C ASP A 253 16.06 4.57 8.42
N LEU A 254 16.11 5.32 7.30
CA LEU A 254 16.54 6.72 7.30
C LEU A 254 15.58 7.62 8.09
N ILE A 255 14.27 7.44 7.90
CA ILE A 255 13.24 8.20 8.61
C ILE A 255 13.31 7.94 10.12
N TYR A 256 13.61 6.71 10.56
CA TYR A 256 13.86 6.44 11.98
C TYR A 256 15.03 7.22 12.54
N GLY A 257 16.11 7.41 11.77
CA GLY A 257 17.22 8.27 12.18
C GLY A 257 16.81 9.73 12.46
N PHE A 258 15.73 10.21 11.82
CA PHE A 258 15.16 11.54 12.07
C PHE A 258 14.09 11.55 13.17
N LEU A 259 13.24 10.52 13.22
CA LEU A 259 12.12 10.42 14.15
C LEU A 259 12.52 9.98 15.56
N ASP A 260 13.59 9.19 15.69
CA ASP A 260 14.07 8.71 16.98
C ASP A 260 15.21 9.58 17.53
N PRO A 261 14.94 10.49 18.49
CA PRO A 261 15.97 11.30 19.13
C PRO A 261 16.92 10.50 20.03
N ARG A 262 16.62 9.22 20.37
CA ARG A 262 17.49 8.40 21.24
C ARG A 262 18.76 7.95 20.52
N ILE A 263 18.72 7.84 19.19
CA ILE A 263 19.88 7.46 18.35
C ILE A 263 20.95 8.57 18.35
N LYS A 264 20.59 9.82 18.69
CA LYS A 264 21.54 10.96 18.74
C LYS A 264 22.32 11.07 20.05
N ALA A 265 22.00 10.26 21.07
CA ALA A 265 22.62 10.33 22.39
C ALA A 265 23.59 9.17 22.67
N GLY A 266 23.91 8.35 21.67
CA GLY A 266 24.86 7.24 21.74
C GLY A 266 26.09 7.49 20.88
#